data_AF-A0A376S7K0-F1
#
_entry.id   AF-A0A376S7K0-F1
#
_cell.length_a   1.000
_cell.length_b   1.000
_cell.length_c   1.000
_cell.angle_alpha   90.00
_cell.angle_beta   90.00
_cell.angle_gamma   90.00
#
_symmetry.space_group_name_H-M   'P 1'
#
loop_
_entity.id
_entity.type
_entity.pdbx_description
1 polymer ?
#
loop_
_entity_poly.entity_id
_entity_poly.type
_entity_poly.pdbx_seq_one_letter_code
_entity_poly.pdbx_strand_id
1 'polypeptide(L)'
;MQSFDADIPKIALMPQSTSDVLTLLAATLEMQEQYADRPIITMSMAKTGVISRLAGEVFGSAATFGAVKKASAPGQISVNDLRTVLTILHQA
;
A
#
# COMPACT_ATOMS: atom_id res chain seq x y z
N MET A 1 -11.43 -5.19 11.35
CA MET A 1 -12.19 -4.23 10.53
C MET A 1 -13.32 -4.92 9.76
N GLN A 2 -13.07 -6.03 9.05
CA GLN A 2 -14.13 -6.82 8.41
C GLN A 2 -15.25 -7.25 9.36
N SER A 3 -14.91 -7.71 10.58
CA SER A 3 -15.89 -8.06 11.63
C SER A 3 -16.74 -6.88 12.14
N PHE A 4 -16.38 -5.65 11.75
CA PHE A 4 -17.13 -4.42 12.02
C PHE A 4 -17.71 -3.85 10.71
N ASP A 5 -17.90 -4.70 9.70
CA ASP A 5 -18.54 -4.41 8.42
C ASP A 5 -17.86 -3.31 7.57
N ALA A 6 -16.57 -3.05 7.78
CA ALA A 6 -15.84 -2.15 6.89
C ALA A 6 -15.76 -2.75 5.47
N ASP A 7 -16.24 -2.04 4.45
CA ASP A 7 -16.19 -2.51 3.05
C ASP A 7 -14.76 -2.61 2.51
N ILE A 8 -13.88 -1.70 2.96
CA ILE A 8 -12.47 -1.68 2.59
C ILE A 8 -11.63 -1.41 3.84
N PRO A 9 -11.16 -2.45 4.54
CA PRO A 9 -10.20 -2.32 5.62
C PRO A 9 -8.96 -1.55 5.18
N LYS A 10 -8.48 -0.63 6.03
CA LYS A 10 -7.32 0.20 5.72
C LYS A 10 -6.39 0.37 6.91
N ILE A 11 -5.09 0.23 6.68
CA ILE A 11 -4.06 0.54 7.69
C ILE A 11 -2.86 1.29 7.07
N ALA A 12 -2.30 2.23 7.83
CA ALA A 12 -1.09 2.96 7.46
C ALA A 12 -0.15 3.02 8.68
N LEU A 13 1.08 2.53 8.53
CA LEU A 13 2.05 2.40 9.63
C LEU A 13 3.34 3.16 9.32
N MET A 14 4.02 3.66 10.36
CA MET A 14 5.33 4.31 10.22
C MET A 14 6.45 3.27 10.40
N PRO A 15 7.28 3.01 9.39
CA PRO A 15 8.44 2.14 9.56
C PRO A 15 9.54 2.86 10.36
N GLN A 16 10.14 2.16 11.32
CA GLN A 16 11.38 2.53 12.01
C GLN A 16 12.61 1.86 11.37
N SER A 17 12.39 0.81 10.57
CA SER A 17 13.43 0.09 9.83
C SER A 17 12.93 -0.39 8.45
N THR A 18 13.85 -0.80 7.57
CA THR A 18 13.48 -1.49 6.32
C THR A 18 12.78 -2.82 6.58
N SER A 19 13.10 -3.50 7.69
CA SER A 19 12.42 -4.74 8.11
C SER A 19 10.94 -4.51 8.40
N ASP A 20 10.57 -3.33 8.89
CA ASP A 20 9.17 -2.98 9.16
C ASP A 20 8.38 -2.82 7.86
N VAL A 21 9.04 -2.39 6.78
CA VAL A 21 8.43 -2.33 5.45
C VAL A 21 8.11 -3.74 4.95
N LEU A 22 9.05 -4.68 5.12
CA LEU A 22 8.81 -6.09 4.79
C LEU A 22 7.69 -6.68 5.65
N THR A 23 7.65 -6.35 6.93
CA THR A 23 6.60 -6.80 7.85
C THR A 23 5.22 -6.35 7.37
N LEU A 24 5.07 -5.10 6.94
CA LEU A 24 3.81 -4.59 6.38
C LEU A 24 3.44 -5.32 5.07
N LEU A 25 4.41 -5.53 4.17
CA LEU A 25 4.16 -6.25 2.91
C LEU A 25 3.74 -7.70 3.14
N ALA A 26 4.42 -8.40 4.05
CA ALA A 26 4.07 -9.77 4.44
C ALA A 26 2.65 -9.85 5.04
N ALA A 27 2.30 -8.94 5.95
CA ALA A 27 0.95 -8.87 6.51
C ALA A 27 -0.12 -8.53 5.47
N THR A 28 0.21 -7.73 4.45
CA THR A 28 -0.71 -7.41 3.35
C THR A 28 -1.00 -8.66 2.53
N LEU A 29 0.04 -9.40 2.17
CA LEU A 29 -0.08 -10.65 1.40
C LEU A 29 -0.85 -11.71 2.18
N GLU A 30 -0.50 -11.93 3.45
CA GLU A 30 -1.22 -12.89 4.31
C GLU A 30 -2.71 -12.55 4.41
N MET A 31 -3.03 -11.26 4.58
CA MET A 31 -4.42 -10.80 4.60
C MET A 31 -5.13 -11.07 3.27
N GLN A 32 -4.52 -10.74 2.14
CA GLN A 32 -5.10 -10.94 0.82
C GLN A 32 -5.29 -12.42 0.45
N GLU A 33 -4.35 -13.30 0.83
CA GLU A 33 -4.40 -14.72 0.47
C GLU A 33 -5.28 -15.56 1.40
N GLN A 34 -5.34 -15.22 2.70
CA GLN A 34 -5.89 -16.14 3.71
C GLN A 34 -7.17 -15.65 4.40
N TYR A 35 -7.38 -14.34 4.51
CA TYR A 35 -8.41 -13.79 5.41
C TYR A 35 -9.37 -12.78 4.78
N ALA A 36 -8.95 -12.07 3.73
CA ALA A 36 -9.72 -11.00 3.14
C ALA A 36 -10.88 -11.56 2.31
N ASP A 37 -12.10 -11.16 2.67
CA ASP A 37 -13.32 -11.40 1.88
C ASP A 37 -13.67 -10.21 0.97
N ARG A 38 -12.85 -9.15 1.01
CA ARG A 38 -13.06 -7.86 0.34
C ARG A 38 -11.72 -7.12 0.13
N PRO A 39 -11.66 -6.08 -0.71
CA PRO A 39 -10.44 -5.33 -0.94
C PRO A 39 -9.89 -4.70 0.34
N ILE A 40 -8.56 -4.65 0.47
CA ILE A 40 -7.86 -3.98 1.59
C ILE A 40 -6.92 -2.91 1.06
N ILE A 41 -6.61 -1.92 1.89
CA ILE A 41 -5.64 -0.86 1.58
C ILE A 41 -4.58 -0.82 2.66
N THR A 42 -3.33 -1.08 2.29
CA THR A 42 -2.19 -1.02 3.22
C THR A 42 -1.11 -0.09 2.69
N MET A 43 -0.32 0.49 3.59
CA MET A 43 0.87 1.26 3.26
C MET A 43 1.82 1.40 4.45
N SER A 44 3.10 1.28 4.16
CA SER A 44 4.19 1.77 5.00
C SER A 44 4.51 3.22 4.61
N MET A 45 4.52 4.12 5.60
CA MET A 45 4.70 5.55 5.39
C MET A 45 6.17 5.95 5.22
N ALA A 46 6.40 7.26 5.03
CA ALA A 46 7.71 7.87 4.84
C ALA A 46 8.45 7.35 3.59
N LYS A 47 9.65 7.90 3.34
CA LYS A 47 10.46 7.56 2.16
C LYS A 47 10.83 6.07 2.16
N THR A 48 11.14 5.51 3.32
CA THR A 48 11.51 4.09 3.49
C THR A 48 10.39 3.14 3.04
N GLY A 49 9.13 3.50 3.30
CA GLY A 49 7.97 2.67 2.96
C GLY A 49 7.45 2.80 1.53
N VAL A 50 8.07 3.63 0.67
CA VAL A 50 7.53 3.98 -0.64
C VAL A 50 7.22 2.74 -1.52
N ILE A 51 8.01 1.68 -1.41
CA ILE A 51 7.79 0.44 -2.19
C ILE A 51 6.42 -0.19 -1.91
N SER A 52 5.89 -0.07 -0.68
CA SER A 52 4.55 -0.55 -0.33
C SER A 52 3.43 0.20 -1.03
N ARG A 53 3.70 1.42 -1.53
CA ARG A 53 2.74 2.21 -2.33
C ARG A 53 2.76 1.83 -3.81
N LEU A 54 3.78 1.10 -4.26
CA LEU A 54 4.01 0.74 -5.66
C LEU A 54 3.65 -0.71 -5.93
N ALA A 55 3.90 -1.61 -4.98
CA ALA A 55 3.76 -3.04 -5.16
C ALA A 55 2.37 -3.59 -4.76
N GLY A 56 1.33 -2.75 -4.81
CA GLY A 56 -0.03 -3.14 -4.39
C GLY A 56 -0.61 -4.31 -5.18
N GLU A 57 -0.38 -4.33 -6.50
CA GLU A 57 -0.86 -5.41 -7.38
C GLU A 57 -0.20 -6.76 -7.10
N VAL A 58 1.04 -6.76 -6.59
CA VAL A 58 1.77 -7.98 -6.24
C VAL A 58 1.37 -8.50 -4.86
N PHE A 59 1.21 -7.60 -3.87
CA PHE A 59 1.03 -7.98 -2.46
C PHE A 59 -0.40 -7.84 -1.93
N GLY A 60 -1.33 -7.27 -2.70
CA GLY A 60 -2.76 -7.27 -2.35
C GLY A 60 -3.34 -5.96 -1.79
N SER A 61 -2.63 -4.82 -1.94
CA SER A 61 -3.21 -3.51 -1.59
C SER A 61 -3.99 -2.94 -2.77
N ALA A 62 -5.32 -2.81 -2.63
CA ALA A 62 -6.24 -2.50 -3.72
C ALA A 62 -6.21 -1.04 -4.20
N ALA A 63 -5.63 -0.14 -3.41
CA ALA A 63 -5.48 1.27 -3.79
C ALA A 63 -4.24 1.89 -3.16
N THR A 64 -3.71 2.93 -3.82
CA THR A 64 -2.53 3.68 -3.36
C THR A 64 -2.73 5.18 -3.55
N PHE A 65 -1.96 5.98 -2.83
CA PHE A 65 -2.14 7.43 -2.73
C PHE A 65 -0.92 8.16 -3.32
N GLY A 66 -1.14 8.96 -4.35
CA GLY A 66 -0.15 9.85 -4.96
C GLY A 66 -0.45 11.33 -4.67
N ALA A 67 0.58 12.17 -4.74
CA ALA A 67 0.48 13.61 -4.52
C ALA A 67 0.33 14.38 -5.85
N VAL A 68 -0.62 15.32 -5.92
CA VAL A 68 -0.74 16.24 -7.07
C VAL A 68 0.24 17.41 -6.95
N LYS A 69 0.28 18.06 -5.79
CA LYS A 69 1.22 19.15 -5.47
C LYS A 69 1.81 18.96 -4.08
N LYS A 70 0.96 18.98 -3.06
CA LYS A 70 1.34 18.75 -1.66
C LYS A 70 0.96 17.33 -1.28
N ALA A 71 1.90 16.62 -0.66
CA ALA A 71 1.62 15.32 -0.06
C ALA A 71 0.67 15.48 1.13
N SER A 72 -0.34 14.61 1.22
CA SER A 72 -1.24 14.52 2.38
C SER A 72 -0.67 13.65 3.49
N ALA A 73 0.33 12.80 3.18
CA ALA A 73 1.02 11.94 4.12
C ALA A 73 2.50 11.74 3.72
N PRO A 74 3.42 11.49 4.68
CA PRO A 74 4.82 11.22 4.37
C PRO A 74 5.00 10.01 3.45
N GLY A 75 5.91 10.14 2.48
CA GLY A 75 6.26 9.08 1.53
C GLY A 75 5.40 9.01 0.27
N GLN A 76 4.46 9.94 0.05
CA GLN A 76 3.78 10.05 -1.24
C GLN A 76 4.72 10.58 -2.32
N ILE A 77 4.74 9.91 -3.47
CA ILE A 77 5.38 10.40 -4.70
C ILE A 77 4.37 11.13 -5.58
N SER A 78 4.83 11.75 -6.67
CA SER A 78 3.92 12.42 -7.59
C SER A 78 2.90 11.43 -8.18
N VAL A 79 1.66 11.88 -8.40
CA VAL A 79 0.59 11.04 -8.96
C VAL A 79 0.92 10.54 -10.37
N ASN A 80 1.74 11.28 -11.12
CA ASN A 80 2.16 10.87 -12.45
C ASN A 80 3.20 9.75 -12.38
N ASP A 81 4.23 9.88 -11.53
CA ASP A 81 5.23 8.83 -11.34
C ASP A 81 4.60 7.56 -10.79
N LEU A 82 3.67 7.71 -9.83
CA LEU A 82 2.90 6.60 -9.28
C LEU A 82 2.15 5.85 -10.37
N ARG A 83 1.40 6.57 -11.22
CA ARG A 83 0.67 5.96 -12.33
C ARG A 83 1.59 5.24 -13.31
N THR A 84 2.74 5.83 -13.63
CA THR A 84 3.74 5.21 -14.51
C THR A 84 4.22 3.87 -13.95
N VAL A 85 4.60 3.82 -12.67
CA VAL A 85 5.09 2.58 -12.04
C VAL A 85 4.00 1.51 -11.97
N LEU A 86 2.77 1.88 -11.58
CA LEU A 86 1.65 0.93 -11.57
C LEU A 86 1.37 0.36 -12.96
N THR A 87 1.46 1.20 -14.01
CA THR A 87 1.26 0.74 -15.39
C THR A 87 2.36 -0.22 -15.82
N ILE A 88 3.62 0.05 -15.46
CA ILE A 88 4.75 -0.84 -15.76
C ILE A 88 4.57 -2.19 -15.06
N LEU A 89 4.23 -2.20 -13.77
CA LEU A 89 4.02 -3.44 -13.02
C LEU A 89 2.85 -4.26 -13.56
N HIS A 90 1.75 -3.61 -13.95
CA HIS A 90 0.57 -4.27 -14.54
C HIS A 90 0.87 -4.92 -15.90
N GLN A 91 1.81 -4.35 -16.65
CA GLN A 91 2.16 -4.82 -18.00
C GLN A 91 3.35 -5.80 -18.03
N ALA A 92 3.99 -6.06 -16.88
CA ALA A 92 5.14 -6.96 -16.76
C ALA A 92 4.71 -8.43 -16.77
#